data_AF-A0A0L6J9D6-F1
#
_entry.id   AF-A0A0L6J9D6-F1
#
_cell.length_a   1.000
_cell.length_b   1.000
_cell.length_c   1.000
_cell.angle_alpha   90.00
_cell.angle_beta   90.00
_cell.angle_gamma   90.00
#
_symmetry.space_group_name_H-M   'P 1'
#
loop_
_entity.id
_entity.type
_entity.pdbx_description
1 polymer ?
#
loop_
_entity_poly.entity_id
_entity_poly.type
_entity_poly.pdbx_seq_one_letter_code
_entity_poly.pdbx_strand_id
1 'polypeptide(L)'
;MGNRDGAGASNARIAEVQRLATALAARVRYAQLVQRPVYEAQINALVGAARLLDEEKVPWPPMVEEVLMELAKSLDGSEAPDLPGEGA
;
A
#
# COMPACT_ATOMS: atom_id res chain seq x y z
N MET A 1 -35.70 -17.65 4.26
CA MET A 1 -35.18 -16.66 3.30
C MET A 1 -34.24 -15.75 4.07
N GLY A 2 -32.93 -15.87 3.87
CA GLY A 2 -31.91 -15.11 4.60
C GLY A 2 -30.57 -15.76 4.32
N ASN A 3 -29.76 -15.11 3.49
CA ASN A 3 -28.34 -15.41 3.22
C ASN A 3 -27.80 -14.59 2.03
N ARG A 4 -28.66 -13.97 1.21
CA ARG A 4 -28.25 -13.13 0.07
C ARG A 4 -27.82 -11.71 0.49
N ASP A 5 -28.42 -11.17 1.54
CA ASP A 5 -28.16 -9.79 1.99
C ASP A 5 -26.79 -9.63 2.67
N GLY A 6 -26.35 -10.66 3.40
CA GLY A 6 -25.03 -10.67 4.05
C GLY A 6 -23.86 -10.69 3.05
N ALA A 7 -23.97 -11.50 2.00
CA ALA A 7 -22.95 -11.57 0.94
C ALA A 7 -22.86 -10.26 0.14
N GLY A 8 -24.01 -9.61 -0.14
CA GLY A 8 -24.04 -8.31 -0.81
C GLY A 8 -23.39 -7.19 0.02
N ALA A 9 -23.66 -7.16 1.33
CA ALA A 9 -23.04 -6.21 2.24
C ALA A 9 -21.53 -6.42 2.40
N SER A 10 -21.06 -7.67 2.45
CA SER A 10 -19.63 -7.98 2.47
C SER A 10 -18.94 -7.56 1.18
N ASN A 11 -19.52 -7.85 0.01
CA ASN A 11 -18.95 -7.44 -1.27
C ASN A 11 -18.84 -5.91 -1.40
N ALA A 12 -19.87 -5.17 -0.94
CA ALA A 12 -19.84 -3.71 -0.92
C ALA A 12 -18.74 -3.17 0.00
N ARG A 13 -18.52 -3.80 1.16
CA ARG A 13 -17.44 -3.45 2.08
C ARG A 13 -16.07 -3.66 1.45
N ILE A 14 -15.85 -4.78 0.76
CA ILE A 14 -14.54 -5.05 0.13
C ILE A 14 -14.28 -4.13 -1.06
N ALA A 15 -15.31 -3.82 -1.87
CA ALA A 15 -15.21 -2.79 -2.90
C ALA A 15 -14.83 -1.42 -2.32
N GLU A 16 -15.39 -1.09 -1.15
CA GLU A 16 -15.08 0.14 -0.44
C GLU A 16 -13.63 0.18 0.07
N VAL A 17 -13.13 -0.94 0.60
CA VAL A 17 -11.73 -1.07 1.01
C VAL A 17 -10.79 -0.87 -0.19
N GLN A 18 -11.08 -1.47 -1.35
CA GLN A 18 -10.29 -1.26 -2.57
C GLN A 18 -10.25 0.22 -2.98
N ARG A 19 -11.40 0.90 -2.93
CA ARG A 19 -11.51 2.32 -3.26
C ARG A 19 -10.70 3.18 -2.30
N LEU A 20 -10.83 2.95 -1.00
CA LEU A 20 -10.12 3.70 0.03
C LEU A 20 -8.61 3.43 -0.01
N ALA A 21 -8.20 2.18 -0.22
CA ALA A 21 -6.80 1.81 -0.38
C ALA A 21 -6.17 2.49 -1.60
N THR A 22 -6.88 2.52 -2.73
CA THR A 22 -6.43 3.21 -3.95
C THR A 22 -6.27 4.71 -3.72
N ALA A 23 -7.25 5.36 -3.07
CA ALA A 23 -7.17 6.78 -2.74
C ALA A 23 -6.00 7.10 -1.78
N LEU A 24 -5.74 6.21 -0.81
CA LEU A 24 -4.63 6.34 0.11
C LEU A 24 -3.28 6.15 -0.59
N ALA A 25 -3.15 5.14 -1.45
CA ALA A 25 -1.96 4.91 -2.27
C ALA A 25 -1.66 6.12 -3.17
N ALA A 26 -2.68 6.68 -3.83
CA ALA A 26 -2.53 7.90 -4.62
C ALA A 26 -2.02 9.09 -3.78
N ARG A 27 -2.50 9.23 -2.54
CA ARG A 27 -2.05 10.27 -1.61
C ARG A 27 -0.58 10.08 -1.21
N VAL A 28 -0.18 8.85 -0.89
CA VAL A 28 1.21 8.51 -0.55
C VAL A 28 2.12 8.82 -1.73
N ARG A 29 1.76 8.35 -2.93
CA ARG A 29 2.49 8.59 -4.17
C ARG A 29 2.63 10.08 -4.48
N TYR A 30 1.55 10.84 -4.34
CA TYR A 30 1.58 12.29 -4.53
C TYR A 30 2.52 12.97 -3.54
N ALA A 31 2.47 12.60 -2.25
CA ALA A 31 3.37 13.15 -1.25
C ALA A 31 4.84 12.88 -1.58
N GLN A 32 5.18 11.66 -2.01
CA GLN A 32 6.53 11.32 -2.49
C GLN A 32 6.95 12.18 -3.69
N LEU A 33 6.06 12.33 -4.69
CA LEU A 33 6.31 13.12 -5.90
C LEU A 33 6.62 14.58 -5.58
N VAL A 34 5.88 15.18 -4.65
CA VAL A 34 6.08 16.58 -4.23
C VAL A 34 7.03 16.73 -3.04
N GLN A 35 7.79 15.68 -2.71
CA GLN A 35 8.77 15.64 -1.62
C GLN A 35 8.20 16.09 -0.26
N ARG A 36 6.93 15.74 -0.01
CA ARG A 36 6.27 15.94 1.28
C ARG A 36 6.46 14.70 2.15
N PRO A 37 6.48 14.87 3.48
CA PRO A 37 6.53 13.73 4.39
C PRO A 37 5.35 12.78 4.17
N VAL A 38 5.65 11.49 4.02
CA VAL A 38 4.67 10.41 4.16
C VAL A 38 4.62 10.03 5.62
N TYR A 39 3.44 10.11 6.22
CA TYR A 39 3.27 9.77 7.63
C TYR A 39 3.15 8.26 7.82
N GLU A 40 3.77 7.73 8.87
CA GLU A 40 3.74 6.31 9.23
C GLU A 40 2.31 5.77 9.32
N ALA A 41 1.37 6.54 9.86
CA ALA A 41 -0.04 6.15 9.94
C ALA A 41 -0.67 5.87 8.56
N GLN A 42 -0.24 6.57 7.50
CA GLN A 42 -0.71 6.32 6.13
C GLN A 42 -0.11 5.04 5.57
N ILE A 43 1.15 4.75 5.86
CA ILE A 43 1.81 3.50 5.48
C ILE A 43 1.14 2.32 6.19
N ASN A 44 0.96 2.41 7.50
CA ASN A 44 0.32 1.37 8.31
C ASN A 44 -1.13 1.11 7.86
N ALA A 45 -1.88 2.16 7.54
CA ALA A 45 -3.24 2.01 7.02
C ALA A 45 -3.26 1.35 5.64
N LEU A 46 -2.30 1.68 4.75
CA LEU A 46 -2.20 1.06 3.43
C LEU A 46 -1.83 -0.43 3.52
N VAL A 47 -0.85 -0.77 4.37
CA VAL A 47 -0.46 -2.17 4.65
C VAL A 47 -1.63 -2.94 5.27
N GLY A 48 -2.36 -2.33 6.21
CA GLY A 48 -3.55 -2.95 6.82
C GLY A 48 -4.65 -3.23 5.79
N ALA A 49 -4.91 -2.29 4.88
CA ALA A 49 -5.88 -2.49 3.81
C ALA A 49 -5.44 -3.61 2.84
N ALA A 50 -4.15 -3.68 2.48
CA ALA A 50 -3.63 -4.72 1.61
C ALA A 50 -3.72 -6.12 2.22
N ARG A 51 -3.45 -6.25 3.54
CA ARG A 51 -3.65 -7.50 4.27
C ARG A 51 -5.12 -7.93 4.28
N LEU A 52 -6.04 -7.00 4.53
CA LEU A 52 -7.47 -7.29 4.48
C LEU A 52 -7.93 -7.76 3.08
N LEU A 53 -7.39 -7.17 2.01
CA LEU A 53 -7.70 -7.63 0.64
C LEU A 53 -7.13 -9.03 0.37
N ASP A 54 -5.93 -9.34 0.85
CA ASP A 54 -5.31 -10.65 0.71
C ASP A 54 -6.07 -11.75 1.48
N GLU A 55 -6.51 -11.46 2.71
CA GLU A 55 -7.35 -12.35 3.52
C GLU A 55 -8.66 -12.73 2.80
N GLU A 56 -9.24 -11.77 2.08
CA GLU A 56 -10.47 -11.93 1.30
C GLU A 56 -10.21 -12.45 -0.13
N LYS A 57 -8.95 -12.80 -0.46
CA LYS A 57 -8.49 -13.28 -1.77
C LYS A 57 -8.82 -12.33 -2.92
N VAL A 58 -8.83 -11.04 -2.64
CA VAL A 58 -9.07 -9.99 -3.62
C VAL A 58 -7.72 -9.45 -4.10
N PRO A 59 -7.50 -9.40 -5.42
CA PRO A 59 -6.27 -8.84 -5.95
C PRO A 59 -6.13 -7.38 -5.54
N TRP A 60 -4.90 -6.96 -5.26
CA TRP A 60 -4.64 -5.57 -4.93
C TRP A 60 -4.94 -4.67 -6.15
N PRO A 61 -5.51 -3.48 -5.92
CA PRO A 61 -5.54 -2.47 -6.94
C PRO A 61 -4.12 -2.15 -7.43
N PRO A 62 -3.87 -1.94 -8.73
CA PRO A 62 -2.52 -1.75 -9.26
C PRO A 62 -1.72 -0.66 -8.54
N MET A 63 -2.37 0.46 -8.20
CA MET A 63 -1.71 1.56 -7.49
C MET A 63 -1.30 1.20 -6.06
N VAL A 64 -2.05 0.31 -5.39
CA VAL A 64 -1.69 -0.18 -4.05
C VAL A 64 -0.45 -1.06 -4.14
N GLU A 65 -0.42 -1.97 -5.12
CA GLU A 65 0.72 -2.86 -5.37
C GLU A 65 1.99 -2.05 -5.67
N GLU A 66 1.92 -1.10 -6.59
CA GLU A 66 3.04 -0.22 -6.96
C GLU A 66 3.64 0.51 -5.75
N VAL A 67 2.79 1.17 -4.95
CA VAL A 67 3.25 1.93 -3.79
C VAL A 67 3.87 1.02 -2.72
N LEU A 68 3.29 -0.16 -2.48
CA LEU A 68 3.85 -1.11 -1.51
C LEU A 68 5.20 -1.68 -1.97
N MET A 69 5.36 -1.99 -3.26
CA MET A 69 6.64 -2.42 -3.82
C MET A 69 7.72 -1.36 -3.68
N GLU A 70 7.39 -0.09 -3.90
CA GLU A 70 8.33 1.02 -3.72
C GLU A 70 8.70 1.26 -2.26
N LEU A 71 7.74 1.13 -1.35
CA LEU A 71 7.98 1.21 0.09
C LEU A 71 8.92 0.08 0.55
N ALA A 72 8.71 -1.16 0.07
CA ALA A 72 9.59 -2.29 0.35
C ALA A 72 11.03 -2.03 -0.11
N LYS A 73 11.21 -1.57 -1.35
CA LYS A 73 12.54 -1.19 -1.88
C LYS A 73 13.23 -0.11 -1.05
N SER A 74 12.45 0.85 -0.53
CA SER A 74 12.98 1.93 0.31
C SER A 74 13.46 1.43 1.68
N LEU A 75 12.87 0.36 2.19
CA LEU A 75 13.29 -0.30 3.43
C LEU A 75 14.52 -1.18 3.22
N ASP A 76 14.59 -1.88 2.08
CA ASP A 76 15.73 -2.72 1.70
C ASP A 76 17.00 -1.90 1.37
N GLY A 77 16.84 -0.64 0.98
CA GLY A 77 17.93 0.28 0.60
C GLY A 77 18.74 0.89 1.75
N SER A 78 18.69 0.31 2.97
CA SER A 78 19.50 0.75 4.12
C SER A 78 20.82 -0.02 4.32
N GLU A 79 21.33 -0.67 3.27
CA GLU A 79 22.66 -1.28 3.19
C GLU A 79 23.14 -1.14 1.72
N ALA A 80 24.26 -0.49 1.34
CA ALA A 80 25.51 -0.17 1.99
C ALA A 80 26.04 1.23 1.55
N PRO A 81 26.91 1.87 2.37
CA PRO A 81 27.61 3.08 1.96
C PRO A 81 28.55 2.80 0.77
N ASP A 82 28.51 3.71 -0.19
CA ASP A 82 29.57 3.96 -1.17
C ASP A 82 30.90 4.08 -0.40
N LEU A 83 31.82 3.14 -0.61
CA LEU A 83 33.19 3.24 -0.09
C LEU A 83 34.02 4.00 -1.14
N PRO A 84 34.42 5.25 -0.88
CA PRO A 84 35.46 5.87 -1.67
C PRO A 84 36.81 5.40 -1.13
N GLY A 85 37.59 4.71 -1.95
CA GLY A 85 39.02 4.56 -1.70
C GLY A 85 39.61 3.24 -2.16
N GLU A 86 40.25 3.27 -3.33
CA GLU A 86 41.70 3.12 -3.32
C GLU A 86 42.26 3.83 -4.56
N GLY A 87 42.93 4.96 -4.30
CA GLY A 87 43.88 5.53 -5.23
C GLY A 87 45.27 5.03 -4.86
N ALA A 88 46.02 4.55 -5.86
CA ALA A 88 47.46 4.73 -6.06
C ALA A 88 47.85 4.03 -7.37
#